data_AF-A0A928IEH1-F1
#
_entry.id   AF-A0A928IEH1-F1
#
_cell.length_a   1.000
_cell.length_b   1.000
_cell.length_c   1.000
_cell.angle_alpha   90.00
_cell.angle_beta   90.00
_cell.angle_gamma   90.00
#
_symmetry.space_group_name_H-M   'P 1'
#
loop_
_entity.id
_entity.type
_entity.pdbx_description
1 polymer ?
#
loop_
_entity_poly.entity_id
_entity_poly.type
_entity_poly.pdbx_seq_one_letter_code
_entity_poly.pdbx_strand_id
1 'polypeptide(L)'
;MKNDKTRKMNKTLEKNYLESKASFFDGFGDVIMLILTVAVSFAGTYLFLPWHGIISAVPFVIICGIICTRFKTSELLKLALFFISPFSTSLIMNESVLSSFVLGILCSVFYLLSYFAYSFFKKGGIRYRVISAFVLLLALGLHMFSNSTPWDVKENNDKLIDYIQYNYAGEPLSASEIKFDSVDRTYSLYLIPKYDARIALNVVLKDGKIIKDEYVGYTEKYNMLVGAGKITYVIREKFPTLKFHVESNRIFGYPFSVPASVEPKADYSKYMDYSVYFSAYNGAKEFSNLAEECYRTLLTSGFCCRTITFYGGIGTRYIAKISVPFNSMTKELDSFVEACDSKHFLYTSLK
;
A
#
# COMPACT_ATOMS: atom_id res chain seq x y z
N MET A 1 74.22 37.42 -12.22
CA MET A 1 72.87 37.86 -11.76
C MET A 1 71.68 37.12 -12.39
N LYS A 2 71.77 36.45 -13.56
CA LYS A 2 70.63 35.71 -14.17
C LYS A 2 70.24 34.40 -13.45
N ASN A 3 71.20 33.66 -12.88
CA ASN A 3 70.95 32.34 -12.27
C ASN A 3 70.09 32.38 -11.00
N ASP A 4 70.12 33.46 -10.24
CA ASP A 4 69.45 33.52 -8.94
C ASP A 4 67.94 33.80 -9.06
N LYS A 5 67.54 34.53 -10.11
CA LYS A 5 66.12 34.74 -10.46
C LYS A 5 65.46 33.43 -10.93
N THR A 6 66.13 32.67 -11.79
CA THR A 6 65.61 31.39 -12.30
C THR A 6 65.48 30.34 -11.19
N ARG A 7 66.45 30.31 -10.25
CA ARG A 7 66.42 29.40 -9.10
C ARG A 7 65.31 29.74 -8.09
N LYS A 8 65.05 31.03 -7.84
CA LYS A 8 63.90 31.46 -7.04
C LYS A 8 62.58 31.14 -7.74
N MET A 9 62.48 31.37 -9.05
CA MET A 9 61.26 31.09 -9.82
C MET A 9 60.91 29.59 -9.83
N ASN A 10 61.90 28.70 -9.99
CA ASN A 10 61.69 27.25 -9.91
C ASN A 10 61.24 26.79 -8.52
N LYS A 11 61.80 27.33 -7.43
CA LYS A 11 61.35 27.01 -6.06
C LYS A 11 59.92 27.46 -5.79
N THR A 12 59.51 28.62 -6.31
CA THR A 12 58.14 29.10 -6.16
C THR A 12 57.15 28.24 -6.95
N LEU A 13 57.51 27.81 -8.17
CA LEU A 13 56.69 26.91 -8.99
C LEU A 13 56.52 25.53 -8.34
N GLU A 14 57.60 24.98 -7.79
CA GLU A 14 57.59 23.69 -7.12
C GLU A 14 56.75 23.71 -5.83
N LYS A 15 56.85 24.81 -5.06
CA LYS A 15 56.00 25.05 -3.89
C LYS A 15 54.53 25.19 -4.27
N ASN A 16 54.20 25.99 -5.28
CA ASN A 16 52.83 26.19 -5.75
C ASN A 16 52.22 24.89 -6.32
N TYR A 17 53.02 24.05 -6.98
CA TYR A 17 52.60 22.75 -7.49
C TYR A 17 52.30 21.76 -6.35
N LEU A 18 53.14 21.73 -5.31
CA LEU A 18 52.91 20.89 -4.14
C LEU A 18 51.68 21.35 -3.34
N GLU A 19 51.46 22.66 -3.20
CA GLU A 19 50.28 23.23 -2.55
C GLU A 19 48.99 22.95 -3.34
N SER A 20 49.01 23.04 -4.68
CA SER A 20 47.84 22.69 -5.49
C SER A 20 47.57 21.19 -5.54
N LYS A 21 48.62 20.36 -5.50
CA LYS A 21 48.48 18.91 -5.40
C LYS A 21 47.89 18.51 -4.05
N ALA A 22 48.35 19.11 -2.95
CA ALA A 22 47.78 18.90 -1.63
C ALA A 22 46.30 19.34 -1.56
N SER A 23 45.95 20.51 -2.09
CA SER A 23 44.55 20.98 -2.10
C SER A 23 43.64 20.14 -2.98
N PHE A 24 44.15 19.59 -4.08
CA PHE A 24 43.41 18.67 -4.95
C PHE A 24 43.13 17.33 -4.24
N PHE A 25 44.12 16.75 -3.54
CA PHE A 25 43.93 15.52 -2.78
C PHE A 25 43.02 15.70 -1.56
N ASP A 26 43.08 16.86 -0.89
CA ASP A 26 42.16 17.21 0.19
C ASP A 26 40.72 17.35 -0.34
N GLY A 27 40.53 18.05 -1.47
CA GLY A 27 39.21 18.18 -2.11
C GLY A 27 38.64 16.86 -2.63
N PHE A 28 39.49 15.97 -3.17
CA PHE A 28 39.06 14.64 -3.61
C PHE A 28 38.70 13.72 -2.43
N GLY A 29 39.46 13.81 -1.34
CA GLY A 29 39.16 13.11 -0.08
C GLY A 29 37.81 13.54 0.51
N ASP A 30 37.52 14.84 0.51
CA ASP A 30 36.24 15.37 1.01
C ASP A 30 35.05 14.92 0.15
N VAL A 31 35.20 14.85 -1.17
CA VAL A 31 34.18 14.33 -2.08
C VAL A 31 33.91 12.84 -1.85
N ILE A 32 34.95 12.02 -1.66
CA ILE A 32 34.79 10.59 -1.33
C ILE A 32 34.06 10.44 0.00
N MET A 33 34.43 11.22 1.02
CA MET A 33 33.79 11.18 2.33
C MET A 33 32.32 11.63 2.27
N LEU A 34 31.99 12.59 1.41
CA LEU A 34 30.61 13.00 1.14
C LEU A 34 29.81 11.86 0.48
N ILE A 35 30.34 11.25 -0.57
CA ILE A 35 29.69 10.12 -1.28
C ILE A 35 29.42 8.97 -0.31
N LEU A 36 30.41 8.62 0.52
CA LEU A 36 30.26 7.58 1.52
C LEU A 36 29.23 7.97 2.60
N THR A 37 29.18 9.23 3.03
CA THR A 37 28.16 9.71 3.98
C THR A 37 26.75 9.57 3.38
N VAL A 38 26.58 9.92 2.10
CA VAL A 38 25.31 9.74 1.37
C VAL A 38 24.94 8.26 1.26
N ALA A 39 25.88 7.41 0.82
CA ALA A 39 25.64 5.98 0.66
C ALA A 39 25.24 5.31 1.98
N VAL A 40 25.93 5.63 3.07
CA VAL A 40 25.65 5.09 4.40
C VAL A 40 24.34 5.65 4.97
N SER A 41 23.99 6.91 4.69
CA SER A 41 22.67 7.46 5.01
C SER A 41 21.55 6.69 4.32
N PHE A 42 21.71 6.35 3.03
CA PHE A 42 20.75 5.54 2.29
C PHE A 42 20.67 4.09 2.79
N ALA A 43 21.81 3.48 3.11
CA ALA A 43 21.83 2.15 3.72
C ALA A 43 21.16 2.15 5.10
N GLY A 44 21.39 3.19 5.91
CA GLY A 44 20.72 3.39 7.19
C GLY A 44 19.22 3.56 7.03
N THR A 45 18.78 4.39 6.07
CA THR A 45 17.37 4.55 5.70
C THR A 45 16.72 3.23 5.34
N TYR A 46 17.35 2.42 4.49
CA TYR A 46 16.81 1.12 4.08
C TYR A 46 16.57 0.21 5.28
N LEU A 47 17.47 0.24 6.25
CA LEU A 47 17.30 -0.47 7.51
C LEU A 47 16.16 0.17 8.32
N PHE A 48 16.10 1.49 8.45
CA PHE A 48 15.07 2.15 9.24
C PHE A 48 13.64 2.02 8.67
N LEU A 49 13.47 1.53 7.43
CA LEU A 49 12.15 1.31 6.86
C LEU A 49 11.32 0.37 7.76
N PRO A 50 10.07 0.74 8.09
CA PRO A 50 9.21 -0.06 8.97
C PRO A 50 8.98 -1.50 8.47
N TRP A 51 9.19 -1.73 7.18
CA TRP A 51 8.92 -2.96 6.46
C TRP A 51 9.98 -4.05 6.76
N HIS A 52 11.13 -3.69 7.33
CA HIS A 52 12.22 -4.61 7.69
C HIS A 52 12.17 -5.10 9.16
N GLY A 53 11.19 -4.63 9.94
CA GLY A 53 11.00 -5.03 11.35
C GLY A 53 12.23 -4.77 12.22
N ILE A 54 12.45 -5.57 13.28
CA ILE A 54 13.56 -5.34 14.22
C ILE A 54 14.96 -5.64 13.64
N ILE A 55 15.06 -6.41 12.55
CA ILE A 55 16.35 -6.88 12.03
C ILE A 55 17.23 -5.67 11.66
N SER A 56 16.61 -4.51 11.48
CA SER A 56 17.26 -3.27 11.15
C SER A 56 17.62 -2.33 12.31
N ALA A 57 17.04 -2.48 13.50
CA ALA A 57 17.19 -1.50 14.60
C ALA A 57 18.64 -1.38 15.09
N VAL A 58 19.29 -2.52 15.32
CA VAL A 58 20.68 -2.59 15.79
C VAL A 58 21.66 -2.17 14.68
N PRO A 59 21.57 -2.70 13.44
CA PRO A 59 22.38 -2.21 12.31
C PRO A 59 22.26 -0.71 12.07
N PHE A 60 21.07 -0.13 12.20
CA PHE A 60 20.84 1.30 12.00
C PHE A 60 21.57 2.15 13.05
N VAL A 61 21.46 1.83 14.34
CA VAL A 61 22.17 2.55 15.42
C VAL A 61 23.69 2.44 15.26
N ILE A 62 24.20 1.28 14.84
CA ILE A 62 25.62 1.09 14.53
C ILE A 62 26.05 2.00 13.37
N ILE A 63 25.26 2.06 12.29
CA ILE A 63 25.50 2.92 11.14
C ILE A 63 25.52 4.40 11.53
N CYS A 64 24.55 4.86 12.32
CA CYS A 64 24.54 6.22 12.84
C CYS A 64 25.80 6.51 13.67
N GLY A 65 26.23 5.59 14.52
CA GLY A 65 27.49 5.70 15.27
C GLY A 65 28.75 5.76 14.40
N ILE A 66 28.80 4.98 13.32
CA ILE A 66 29.90 5.03 12.33
C ILE A 66 29.94 6.41 11.66
N ILE A 67 28.77 6.96 11.29
CA ILE A 67 28.67 8.29 10.68
C ILE A 67 29.15 9.39 11.64
N CYS A 68 28.75 9.34 12.91
CA CYS A 68 29.15 10.32 13.92
C CYS A 68 30.66 10.27 14.23
N THR A 69 31.31 9.11 14.08
CA THR A 69 32.72 8.92 14.45
C THR A 69 33.71 9.14 13.31
N ARG A 70 33.37 8.72 12.09
CA ARG A 70 34.35 8.60 10.98
C ARG A 70 34.30 9.74 9.95
N PHE A 71 33.17 10.43 9.80
CA PHE A 71 33.01 11.42 8.74
C PHE A 71 33.18 12.86 9.26
N LYS A 72 34.12 13.60 8.67
CA LYS A 72 34.36 15.03 8.95
C LYS A 72 33.40 15.97 8.19
N THR A 73 32.21 15.50 7.86
CA THR A 73 31.16 16.32 7.24
C THR A 73 30.44 17.15 8.30
N SER A 74 29.88 18.31 7.90
CA SER A 74 29.09 19.16 8.81
C SER A 74 27.91 18.38 9.40
N GLU A 75 27.70 18.53 10.70
CA GLU A 75 26.60 17.88 11.44
C GLU A 75 25.22 18.27 10.89
N LEU A 76 25.07 19.52 10.41
CA LEU A 76 23.85 19.99 9.74
C LEU A 76 23.60 19.24 8.42
N LEU A 77 24.67 18.96 7.66
CA LEU A 77 24.56 18.21 6.40
C LEU A 77 24.19 16.75 6.68
N LYS A 78 24.80 16.12 7.68
CA LYS A 78 24.46 14.76 8.10
C LYS A 78 23.00 14.67 8.54
N LEU A 79 22.54 15.60 9.38
CA LEU A 79 21.14 15.69 9.80
C LEU A 79 20.19 15.81 8.58
N ALA A 80 20.51 16.70 7.63
CA ALA A 80 19.72 16.86 6.42
C ALA A 80 19.69 15.58 5.57
N LEU A 81 20.80 14.83 5.47
CA LEU A 81 20.84 13.56 4.75
C LEU A 81 19.96 12.49 5.41
N PHE A 82 20.01 12.40 6.75
CA PHE A 82 19.13 11.51 7.52
C PHE A 82 17.66 11.91 7.48
N PHE A 83 17.32 13.13 7.07
CA PHE A 83 15.96 13.54 6.76
C PHE A 83 15.57 13.21 5.31
N ILE A 84 16.38 13.66 4.35
CA ILE A 84 16.08 13.60 2.91
C ILE A 84 16.07 12.16 2.41
N SER A 85 17.02 11.33 2.85
CA SER A 85 17.12 9.94 2.39
C SER A 85 15.86 9.10 2.68
N PRO A 86 15.35 9.00 3.93
CA PRO A 86 14.10 8.29 4.21
C PRO A 86 12.88 8.98 3.63
N PHE A 87 12.84 10.31 3.61
CA PHE A 87 11.74 11.05 2.98
C PHE A 87 11.60 10.70 1.50
N SER A 88 12.69 10.79 0.74
CA SER A 88 12.70 10.48 -0.69
C SER A 88 12.45 9.00 -0.96
N THR A 89 13.02 8.09 -0.15
CA THR A 89 12.82 6.64 -0.32
C THR A 89 11.36 6.27 -0.09
N SER A 90 10.77 6.75 1.01
CA SER A 90 9.35 6.55 1.34
C SER A 90 8.42 7.08 0.24
N LEU A 91 8.72 8.27 -0.29
CA LEU A 91 7.93 8.89 -1.35
C LEU A 91 7.99 8.09 -2.66
N ILE A 92 9.16 7.55 -3.03
CA ILE A 92 9.33 6.69 -4.22
C ILE A 92 8.56 5.38 -4.06
N MET A 93 8.44 4.86 -2.83
CA MET A 93 7.68 3.65 -2.54
C MET A 93 6.15 3.88 -2.46
N ASN A 94 5.66 5.03 -2.95
CA ASN A 94 4.26 5.42 -2.99
C ASN A 94 3.59 5.55 -1.60
N GLU A 95 4.35 5.82 -0.55
CA GLU A 95 3.76 6.19 0.73
C GLU A 95 3.23 7.64 0.71
N SER A 96 2.32 7.95 1.64
CA SER A 96 1.77 9.30 1.76
C SER A 96 2.87 10.33 2.07
N VAL A 97 2.67 11.58 1.64
CA VAL A 97 3.60 12.69 1.95
C VAL A 97 3.78 12.85 3.47
N LEU A 98 2.69 12.67 4.23
CA LEU A 98 2.72 12.77 5.69
C LEU A 98 3.56 11.65 6.32
N SER A 99 3.35 10.39 5.90
CA SER A 99 4.13 9.24 6.36
C SER A 99 5.63 9.42 6.06
N SER A 100 5.93 9.88 4.84
CA SER A 100 7.31 10.15 4.40
C SER A 100 7.99 11.24 5.24
N PHE A 101 7.25 12.29 5.61
CA PHE A 101 7.74 13.36 6.47
C PHE A 101 7.99 12.87 7.91
N VAL A 102 7.07 12.08 8.48
CA VAL A 102 7.23 11.46 9.80
C VAL A 102 8.47 10.57 9.83
N LEU A 103 8.69 9.74 8.81
CA LEU A 103 9.87 8.89 8.71
C LEU A 103 11.17 9.69 8.66
N GLY A 104 11.19 10.81 7.91
CA GLY A 104 12.32 11.73 7.86
C GLY A 104 12.64 12.37 9.21
N ILE A 105 11.62 12.78 9.96
CA ILE A 105 11.80 13.32 11.32
C ILE A 105 12.38 12.24 12.23
N LEU A 106 11.82 11.02 12.21
CA LEU A 106 12.28 9.94 13.06
C LEU A 106 13.76 9.65 12.82
N CYS A 107 14.18 9.36 11.58
CA CYS A 107 15.60 9.15 11.25
C CYS A 107 16.52 10.28 11.74
N SER A 108 16.09 11.53 11.60
CA SER A 108 16.84 12.69 12.10
C SER A 108 16.99 12.68 13.62
N VAL A 109 15.93 12.32 14.35
CA VAL A 109 15.98 12.16 15.81
C VAL A 109 16.95 11.06 16.21
N PHE A 110 16.93 9.91 15.52
CA PHE A 110 17.88 8.82 15.76
C PHE A 110 19.33 9.20 15.51
N TYR A 111 19.57 9.96 14.45
CA TYR A 111 20.87 10.53 14.17
C TYR A 111 21.35 11.42 15.33
N LEU A 112 20.49 12.34 15.80
CA LEU A 112 20.82 13.23 16.93
C LEU A 112 21.12 12.46 18.21
N LEU A 113 20.32 11.44 18.54
CA LEU A 113 20.56 10.58 19.71
C LEU A 113 21.91 9.87 19.61
N SER A 114 22.25 9.34 18.43
CA SER A 114 23.53 8.69 18.18
C SER A 114 24.71 9.66 18.29
N TYR A 115 24.55 10.88 17.78
CA TYR A 115 25.53 11.95 17.91
C TYR A 115 25.75 12.38 19.37
N PHE A 116 24.67 12.54 20.15
CA PHE A 116 24.76 12.86 21.57
C PHE A 116 25.43 11.73 22.36
N ALA A 117 25.06 10.48 22.11
CA ALA A 117 25.70 9.32 22.73
C ALA A 117 27.22 9.31 22.46
N TYR A 118 27.63 9.54 21.21
CA TYR A 118 29.05 9.63 20.86
C TYR A 118 29.75 10.82 21.54
N SER A 119 29.13 11.99 21.56
CA SER A 119 29.67 13.19 22.18
C SER A 119 29.92 13.01 23.68
N PHE A 120 29.02 12.33 24.39
CA PHE A 120 29.24 11.96 25.79
C PHE A 120 30.35 10.93 25.95
N PHE A 121 30.38 9.89 25.10
CA PHE A 121 31.43 8.87 25.14
C PHE A 121 32.84 9.48 24.99
N LYS A 122 33.00 10.44 24.07
CA LYS A 122 34.27 11.12 23.79
C LYS A 122 34.79 11.97 24.95
N LYS A 123 33.91 12.52 25.80
CA LYS A 123 34.32 13.34 26.97
C LYS A 123 35.12 12.56 28.01
N GLY A 124 35.07 11.23 27.99
CA GLY A 124 35.82 10.35 28.89
C GLY A 124 35.29 10.36 30.33
N GLY A 125 35.58 9.31 31.10
CA GLY A 125 35.10 9.15 32.48
C GLY A 125 33.78 8.38 32.62
N ILE A 126 33.62 7.68 33.75
CA ILE A 126 32.55 6.69 33.95
C ILE A 126 31.15 7.29 33.83
N ARG A 127 30.92 8.48 34.40
CA ARG A 127 29.62 9.16 34.35
C ARG A 127 29.12 9.40 32.91
N TYR A 128 30.01 9.84 32.02
CA TYR A 128 29.64 10.16 30.65
C TYR A 128 29.48 8.91 29.79
N ARG A 129 30.19 7.83 30.12
CA ARG A 129 29.96 6.51 29.52
C ARG A 129 28.60 5.95 29.91
N VAL A 130 28.20 6.10 31.17
CA VAL A 130 26.85 5.71 31.64
C VAL A 130 25.77 6.52 30.91
N ILE A 131 25.92 7.85 30.82
CA ILE A 131 24.98 8.70 30.06
C ILE A 131 24.90 8.28 28.59
N SER A 132 26.04 8.02 27.94
CA SER A 132 26.10 7.53 26.56
C SER A 132 25.30 6.23 26.37
N ALA A 133 25.45 5.27 27.29
CA ALA A 133 24.70 4.02 27.27
C ALA A 133 23.18 4.26 27.43
N PHE A 134 22.76 5.16 28.32
CA PHE A 134 21.35 5.52 28.47
C PHE A 134 20.76 6.16 27.19
N VAL A 135 21.51 7.02 26.51
CA VAL A 135 21.06 7.63 25.25
C VAL A 135 20.91 6.58 24.14
N LEU A 136 21.81 5.60 24.07
CA LEU A 136 21.68 4.48 23.13
C LEU A 136 20.48 3.58 23.45
N LEU A 137 20.23 3.30 24.73
CA LEU A 137 19.03 2.56 25.15
C LEU A 137 17.75 3.33 24.83
N LEU A 138 17.75 4.66 25.00
CA LEU A 138 16.62 5.51 24.62
C LEU A 138 16.38 5.46 23.11
N ALA A 139 17.44 5.51 22.30
CA ALA A 139 17.32 5.34 20.85
C ALA A 139 16.71 3.97 20.53
N LEU A 140 17.28 2.87 21.03
CA LEU A 140 16.73 1.53 20.80
C LEU A 140 15.26 1.39 21.24
N GLY A 141 14.90 1.95 22.39
CA GLY A 141 13.52 1.95 22.89
C GLY A 141 12.56 2.75 22.00
N LEU A 142 12.97 3.94 21.54
CA LEU A 142 12.20 4.72 20.58
C LEU A 142 12.04 3.97 19.25
N HIS A 143 13.07 3.24 18.81
CA HIS A 143 12.99 2.46 17.57
C HIS A 143 11.95 1.36 17.69
N MET A 144 11.99 0.61 18.80
CA MET A 144 11.02 -0.45 19.07
C MET A 144 9.60 0.09 19.20
N PHE A 145 9.42 1.27 19.78
CA PHE A 145 8.10 1.91 19.89
C PHE A 145 7.57 2.39 18.53
N SER A 146 8.44 2.91 17.67
CA SER A 146 8.05 3.45 16.34
C SER A 146 7.92 2.38 15.26
N ASN A 147 8.73 1.31 15.31
CA ASN A 147 8.83 0.29 14.25
C ASN A 147 8.47 -1.12 14.73
N SER A 148 7.79 -1.24 15.87
CA SER A 148 7.44 -2.50 16.54
C SER A 148 8.64 -3.28 17.13
N THR A 149 8.35 -4.24 18.02
CA THR A 149 9.34 -5.13 18.65
C THR A 149 9.51 -6.42 17.81
N PRO A 150 10.63 -7.16 17.96
CA PRO A 150 10.81 -8.45 17.27
C PRO A 150 9.72 -9.45 17.63
N TRP A 151 9.34 -9.41 18.90
CA TRP A 151 8.43 -10.34 19.53
C TRP A 151 7.03 -10.11 18.98
N ASP A 152 6.62 -8.85 18.89
CA ASP A 152 5.34 -8.48 18.30
C ASP A 152 5.32 -8.81 16.79
N VAL A 153 6.38 -8.49 16.04
CA VAL A 153 6.45 -8.84 14.60
C VAL A 153 6.32 -10.34 14.40
N LYS A 154 7.06 -11.15 15.19
CA LYS A 154 7.00 -12.61 15.11
C LYS A 154 5.62 -13.13 15.50
N GLU A 155 5.07 -12.68 16.62
CA GLU A 155 3.76 -13.14 17.10
C GLU A 155 2.65 -12.79 16.10
N ASN A 156 2.68 -11.58 15.52
CA ASN A 156 1.69 -11.18 14.52
C ASN A 156 1.90 -11.88 13.17
N ASN A 157 3.15 -12.24 12.83
CA ASN A 157 3.44 -13.09 11.68
C ASN A 157 2.88 -14.50 11.86
N ASP A 158 3.12 -15.12 13.02
CA ASP A 158 2.59 -16.44 13.32
C ASP A 158 1.05 -16.43 13.28
N LYS A 159 0.40 -15.40 13.86
CA LYS A 159 -1.06 -15.21 13.78
C LYS A 159 -1.58 -15.06 12.34
N LEU A 160 -0.89 -14.28 11.52
CA LEU A 160 -1.26 -14.08 10.11
C LEU A 160 -1.10 -15.38 9.31
N ILE A 161 0.00 -16.10 9.52
CA ILE A 161 0.25 -17.39 8.87
C ILE A 161 -0.80 -18.40 9.30
N ASP A 162 -1.08 -18.53 10.61
CA ASP A 162 -2.11 -19.42 11.14
C ASP A 162 -3.49 -19.09 10.58
N TYR A 163 -3.83 -17.79 10.48
CA TYR A 163 -5.06 -17.34 9.85
C TYR A 163 -5.15 -17.78 8.38
N ILE A 164 -4.08 -17.59 7.60
CA ILE A 164 -4.03 -17.99 6.19
C ILE A 164 -4.09 -19.50 6.05
N GLN A 165 -3.37 -20.25 6.86
CA GLN A 165 -3.39 -21.71 6.80
C GLN A 165 -4.77 -22.25 7.17
N TYR A 166 -5.39 -21.70 8.22
CA TYR A 166 -6.71 -22.14 8.65
C TYR A 166 -7.80 -21.86 7.60
N ASN A 167 -7.79 -20.65 7.01
CA ASN A 167 -8.83 -20.25 6.05
C ASN A 167 -8.51 -20.67 4.61
N TYR A 168 -7.23 -20.73 4.23
CA TYR A 168 -6.83 -20.84 2.82
C TYR A 168 -5.85 -21.99 2.55
N ALA A 169 -5.75 -23.01 3.41
CA ALA A 169 -4.88 -24.18 3.20
C ALA A 169 -5.10 -24.89 1.85
N GLY A 170 -6.32 -24.88 1.31
CA GLY A 170 -6.64 -25.49 0.02
C GLY A 170 -6.33 -24.62 -1.19
N GLU A 171 -5.94 -23.37 -0.97
CA GLU A 171 -5.76 -22.38 -2.04
C GLU A 171 -4.28 -22.28 -2.45
N PRO A 172 -3.97 -22.25 -3.75
CA PRO A 172 -2.61 -22.06 -4.22
C PRO A 172 -2.21 -20.58 -4.11
N LEU A 173 -1.86 -20.18 -2.89
CA LEU A 173 -1.41 -18.84 -2.54
C LEU A 173 0.08 -18.83 -2.20
N SER A 174 0.74 -17.73 -2.52
CA SER A 174 2.03 -17.35 -1.96
C SER A 174 1.85 -16.12 -1.08
N ALA A 175 2.49 -16.08 0.09
CA ALA A 175 2.47 -14.90 0.96
C ALA A 175 3.81 -14.15 0.85
N SER A 176 3.75 -12.81 0.84
CA SER A 176 4.94 -11.98 1.03
C SER A 176 5.43 -12.02 2.48
N GLU A 177 6.60 -11.43 2.71
CA GLU A 177 7.01 -11.07 4.07
C GLU A 177 5.99 -10.12 4.72
N ILE A 178 5.91 -10.18 6.05
CA ILE A 178 5.10 -9.28 6.86
C ILE A 178 5.68 -7.87 6.81
N LYS A 179 4.80 -6.88 6.74
CA LYS A 179 5.12 -5.46 6.78
C LYS A 179 4.41 -4.82 7.95
N PHE A 180 5.10 -3.92 8.63
CA PHE A 180 4.52 -3.12 9.71
C PHE A 180 4.30 -1.68 9.24
N ASP A 181 3.08 -1.18 9.39
CA ASP A 181 2.74 0.23 9.20
C ASP A 181 2.85 0.95 10.55
N SER A 182 3.81 1.87 10.68
CA SER A 182 4.08 2.60 11.91
C SER A 182 3.04 3.68 12.23
N VAL A 183 2.30 4.18 11.24
CA VAL A 183 1.27 5.20 11.40
C VAL A 183 0.00 4.56 11.96
N ASP A 184 -0.49 3.52 11.29
CA ASP A 184 -1.73 2.86 11.66
C ASP A 184 -1.54 1.76 12.72
N ARG A 185 -0.27 1.41 13.01
CA ARG A 185 0.16 0.32 13.87
C ARG A 185 -0.46 -1.02 13.45
N THR A 186 -0.37 -1.31 12.15
CA THR A 186 -0.93 -2.52 11.57
C THR A 186 0.15 -3.42 11.01
N TYR A 187 -0.12 -4.71 11.02
CA TYR A 187 0.71 -5.70 10.35
C TYR A 187 -0.02 -6.18 9.11
N SER A 188 0.70 -6.30 8.01
CA SER A 188 0.12 -6.69 6.74
C SER A 188 1.00 -7.64 5.99
N LEU A 189 0.40 -8.46 5.14
CA LEU A 189 1.11 -9.22 4.12
C LEU A 189 0.29 -9.22 2.84
N TYR A 190 0.96 -9.48 1.73
CA TYR A 190 0.33 -9.66 0.45
C TYR A 190 0.20 -11.13 0.12
N LEU A 191 -1.02 -11.57 -0.17
CA LEU A 191 -1.34 -12.84 -0.78
C LEU A 191 -1.29 -12.70 -2.31
N ILE A 192 -0.57 -13.59 -2.95
CA ILE A 192 -0.40 -13.64 -4.41
C ILE A 192 -1.00 -14.95 -4.90
N PRO A 193 -2.17 -14.92 -5.56
CA PRO A 193 -2.75 -16.11 -6.17
C PRO A 193 -1.87 -16.65 -7.29
N LYS A 194 -1.59 -17.97 -7.31
CA LYS A 194 -0.77 -18.57 -8.38
C LYS A 194 -1.39 -18.40 -9.78
N TYR A 195 -2.71 -18.27 -9.86
CA TYR A 195 -3.44 -18.10 -11.11
C TYR A 195 -3.33 -16.70 -11.72
N ASP A 196 -2.99 -15.67 -10.92
CA ASP A 196 -2.69 -14.33 -11.43
C ASP A 196 -1.62 -13.64 -10.57
N ALA A 197 -0.36 -13.91 -10.90
CA ALA A 197 0.81 -13.37 -10.19
C ALA A 197 0.95 -11.84 -10.24
N ARG A 198 0.09 -11.13 -11.01
CA ARG A 198 0.09 -9.66 -11.08
C ARG A 198 -0.75 -9.03 -9.96
N ILE A 199 -1.54 -9.83 -9.24
CA ILE A 199 -2.41 -9.35 -8.18
C ILE A 199 -1.74 -9.62 -6.83
N ALA A 200 -1.66 -8.58 -6.01
CA ALA A 200 -1.21 -8.64 -4.62
C ALA A 200 -2.37 -8.23 -3.72
N LEU A 201 -2.90 -9.17 -2.94
CA LEU A 201 -4.09 -9.02 -2.12
C LEU A 201 -3.67 -8.85 -0.65
N ASN A 202 -3.97 -7.69 -0.09
CA ASN A 202 -3.54 -7.33 1.25
C ASN A 202 -4.41 -7.96 2.33
N VAL A 203 -3.78 -8.59 3.33
CA VAL A 203 -4.41 -9.03 4.58
C VAL A 203 -3.80 -8.21 5.71
N VAL A 204 -4.65 -7.52 6.48
CA VAL A 204 -4.23 -6.57 7.51
C VAL A 204 -4.75 -7.01 8.88
N LEU A 205 -3.82 -7.06 9.84
CA LEU A 205 -4.00 -7.37 11.24
C LEU A 205 -3.77 -6.11 12.08
N LYS A 206 -4.67 -5.83 13.02
CA LYS A 206 -4.54 -4.77 14.01
C LYS A 206 -5.01 -5.28 15.37
N ASP A 207 -4.21 -5.06 16.41
CA ASP A 207 -4.52 -5.47 17.79
C ASP A 207 -4.92 -6.96 17.89
N GLY A 208 -4.24 -7.82 17.12
CA GLY A 208 -4.51 -9.26 17.07
C GLY A 208 -5.76 -9.69 16.32
N LYS A 209 -6.44 -8.78 15.60
CA LYS A 209 -7.64 -9.07 14.80
C LYS A 209 -7.42 -8.72 13.34
N ILE A 210 -7.94 -9.56 12.43
CA ILE A 210 -7.95 -9.27 11.00
C ILE A 210 -8.98 -8.17 10.75
N ILE A 211 -8.51 -7.01 10.28
CA ILE A 211 -9.36 -5.85 9.97
C ILE A 211 -9.62 -5.72 8.46
N LYS A 212 -8.82 -6.38 7.62
CA LYS A 212 -8.96 -6.37 6.18
C LYS A 212 -8.47 -7.67 5.60
N ASP A 213 -9.25 -8.23 4.67
CA ASP A 213 -8.87 -9.38 3.87
C ASP A 213 -9.34 -9.15 2.43
N GLU A 214 -8.40 -8.81 1.54
CA GLU A 214 -8.70 -8.60 0.13
C GLU A 214 -8.91 -9.91 -0.65
N TYR A 215 -8.46 -11.05 -0.12
CA TYR A 215 -8.66 -12.35 -0.76
C TYR A 215 -10.13 -12.77 -0.72
N VAL A 216 -10.85 -12.45 0.35
CA VAL A 216 -12.31 -12.60 0.42
C VAL A 216 -13.00 -11.84 -0.72
N GLY A 217 -12.71 -10.56 -0.88
CA GLY A 217 -13.32 -9.76 -1.96
C GLY A 217 -12.91 -10.21 -3.37
N TYR A 218 -11.68 -10.71 -3.52
CA TYR A 218 -11.19 -11.29 -4.77
C TYR A 218 -11.95 -12.55 -5.16
N THR A 219 -12.08 -13.51 -4.24
CA THR A 219 -12.79 -14.77 -4.48
C THR A 219 -14.29 -14.53 -4.70
N GLU A 220 -14.90 -13.60 -3.97
CA GLU A 220 -16.29 -13.19 -4.16
C GLU A 220 -16.53 -12.73 -5.61
N LYS A 221 -15.70 -11.80 -6.11
CA LYS A 221 -15.79 -11.30 -7.48
C LYS A 221 -15.52 -12.40 -8.50
N TYR A 222 -14.53 -13.25 -8.25
CA TYR A 222 -14.19 -14.36 -9.13
C TYR A 222 -15.38 -15.33 -9.30
N ASN A 223 -16.04 -15.67 -8.20
CA ASN A 223 -17.21 -16.57 -8.18
C ASN A 223 -18.43 -15.98 -8.93
N MET A 224 -18.49 -14.66 -9.10
CA MET A 224 -19.55 -13.99 -9.83
C MET A 224 -19.27 -13.84 -11.33
N LEU A 225 -18.04 -14.08 -11.80
CA LEU A 225 -17.66 -13.88 -13.20
C LEU A 225 -18.48 -14.74 -14.17
N VAL A 226 -18.74 -15.99 -13.81
CA VAL A 226 -19.54 -16.91 -14.64
C VAL A 226 -20.96 -16.39 -14.79
N GLY A 227 -21.58 -15.90 -13.71
CA GLY A 227 -22.92 -15.34 -13.75
C GLY A 227 -22.98 -14.03 -14.54
N ALA A 228 -22.01 -13.12 -14.36
CA ALA A 228 -21.89 -11.91 -15.16
C ALA A 228 -21.70 -12.22 -16.67
N GLY A 229 -20.91 -13.25 -16.98
CA GLY A 229 -20.74 -13.77 -18.34
C GLY A 229 -22.05 -14.30 -18.92
N LYS A 230 -22.83 -15.07 -18.15
CA LYS A 230 -24.15 -15.58 -18.56
C LYS A 230 -25.15 -14.44 -18.80
N ILE A 231 -25.22 -13.43 -17.93
CA ILE A 231 -26.06 -12.25 -18.14
C ILE A 231 -25.69 -11.57 -19.47
N THR A 232 -24.39 -11.34 -19.66
CA THR A 232 -23.87 -10.67 -20.87
C THR A 232 -24.23 -11.45 -22.14
N TYR A 233 -24.05 -12.77 -22.11
CA TYR A 233 -24.37 -13.64 -23.25
C TYR A 233 -25.86 -13.60 -23.58
N VAL A 234 -26.72 -13.84 -22.59
CA VAL A 234 -28.18 -13.94 -22.77
C VAL A 234 -28.78 -12.61 -23.27
N ILE A 235 -28.37 -11.48 -22.70
CA ILE A 235 -28.86 -10.17 -23.15
C ILE A 235 -28.35 -9.86 -24.57
N ARG A 236 -27.07 -10.15 -24.90
CA ARG A 236 -26.54 -9.90 -26.25
C ARG A 236 -27.19 -10.77 -27.32
N GLU A 237 -27.52 -12.01 -26.99
CA GLU A 237 -28.21 -12.91 -27.91
C GLU A 237 -29.58 -12.36 -28.32
N LYS A 238 -30.34 -11.82 -27.35
CA LYS A 238 -31.65 -11.23 -27.61
C LYS A 238 -31.59 -9.81 -28.17
N PHE A 239 -30.63 -9.01 -27.72
CA PHE A 239 -30.47 -7.58 -28.05
C PHE A 239 -29.05 -7.29 -28.57
N PRO A 240 -28.71 -7.72 -29.80
CA PRO A 240 -27.32 -7.68 -30.30
C PRO A 240 -26.77 -6.25 -30.49
N THR A 241 -27.64 -5.25 -30.68
CA THR A 241 -27.26 -3.85 -30.87
C THR A 241 -27.22 -3.05 -29.56
N LEU A 242 -27.69 -3.63 -28.45
CA LEU A 242 -27.76 -2.93 -27.17
C LEU A 242 -26.37 -2.80 -26.55
N LYS A 243 -25.99 -1.57 -26.21
CA LYS A 243 -24.73 -1.27 -25.52
C LYS A 243 -24.95 -1.29 -24.01
N PHE A 244 -24.30 -2.23 -23.34
CA PHE A 244 -24.37 -2.36 -21.89
C PHE A 244 -23.09 -2.99 -21.32
N HIS A 245 -22.91 -2.85 -20.01
CA HIS A 245 -21.95 -3.64 -19.24
C HIS A 245 -22.61 -4.21 -17.99
N VAL A 246 -22.05 -5.32 -17.51
CA VAL A 246 -22.50 -6.01 -16.31
C VAL A 246 -21.44 -5.88 -15.24
N GLU A 247 -21.85 -5.49 -14.04
CA GLU A 247 -20.99 -5.42 -12.86
C GLU A 247 -21.44 -6.47 -11.84
N SER A 248 -20.46 -7.16 -11.26
CA SER A 248 -20.64 -8.07 -10.14
C SER A 248 -20.56 -7.25 -8.85
N ASN A 249 -21.66 -7.12 -8.11
CA ASN A 249 -21.68 -6.27 -6.92
C ASN A 249 -21.16 -7.00 -5.68
N ARG A 250 -21.83 -8.09 -5.30
CA ARG A 250 -21.54 -8.89 -4.10
C ARG A 250 -22.31 -10.21 -4.08
N ILE A 251 -21.91 -11.10 -3.20
CA ILE A 251 -22.62 -12.29 -2.75
C ILE A 251 -23.09 -12.02 -1.32
N PHE A 252 -24.41 -11.96 -1.10
CA PHE A 252 -24.94 -11.65 0.22
C PHE A 252 -24.59 -12.73 1.24
N GLY A 253 -23.87 -12.35 2.30
CA GLY A 253 -23.43 -13.26 3.36
C GLY A 253 -22.10 -13.97 3.10
N TYR A 254 -21.33 -13.54 2.09
CA TYR A 254 -20.02 -14.09 1.79
C TYR A 254 -18.90 -13.46 2.66
N PRO A 255 -17.88 -14.24 3.08
CA PRO A 255 -17.85 -15.70 3.02
C PRO A 255 -18.84 -16.27 4.04
N PHE A 256 -19.44 -17.41 3.71
CA PHE A 256 -20.34 -18.11 4.63
C PHE A 256 -19.53 -18.77 5.78
N SER A 257 -20.08 -19.78 6.45
CA SER A 257 -19.34 -20.55 7.46
C SER A 257 -18.15 -21.35 6.91
N VAL A 258 -17.93 -21.33 5.60
CA VAL A 258 -16.81 -21.97 4.92
C VAL A 258 -15.81 -20.93 4.45
N PRO A 259 -14.51 -21.27 4.42
CA PRO A 259 -13.51 -20.33 3.96
C PRO A 259 -13.71 -19.92 2.49
N ALA A 260 -13.27 -18.70 2.18
CA ALA A 260 -13.37 -18.12 0.86
C ALA A 260 -12.48 -18.88 -0.15
N SER A 261 -13.01 -19.15 -1.36
CA SER A 261 -12.34 -19.95 -2.37
C SER A 261 -12.72 -19.50 -3.79
N VAL A 262 -11.78 -19.58 -4.73
CA VAL A 262 -12.03 -19.33 -6.16
C VAL A 262 -12.73 -20.50 -6.85
N GLU A 263 -12.72 -21.69 -6.24
CA GLU A 263 -13.44 -22.87 -6.70
C GLU A 263 -14.53 -23.21 -5.68
N PRO A 264 -15.70 -22.56 -5.79
CA PRO A 264 -16.70 -22.63 -4.75
C PRO A 264 -17.28 -24.05 -4.70
N LYS A 265 -17.22 -24.68 -3.52
CA LYS A 265 -17.83 -26.00 -3.27
C LYS A 265 -19.36 -25.96 -3.26
N ALA A 266 -19.95 -24.76 -3.27
CA ALA A 266 -21.38 -24.53 -3.19
C ALA A 266 -21.83 -23.54 -4.29
N ASP A 267 -23.06 -23.70 -4.76
CA ASP A 267 -23.68 -22.76 -5.68
C ASP A 267 -24.20 -21.52 -4.91
N TYR A 268 -23.56 -20.37 -5.14
CA TYR A 268 -23.95 -19.10 -4.54
C TYR A 268 -24.90 -18.27 -5.40
N SER A 269 -25.34 -18.77 -6.57
CA SER A 269 -26.09 -17.99 -7.56
C SER A 269 -27.24 -17.20 -6.93
N LYS A 270 -28.06 -17.84 -6.09
CA LYS A 270 -29.23 -17.25 -5.39
C LYS A 270 -28.92 -16.10 -4.43
N TYR A 271 -27.66 -15.89 -4.08
CA TYR A 271 -27.19 -14.84 -3.17
C TYR A 271 -26.47 -13.69 -3.89
N MET A 272 -26.24 -13.82 -5.20
CA MET A 272 -25.49 -12.85 -6.00
C MET A 272 -26.33 -11.63 -6.39
N ASP A 273 -25.74 -10.45 -6.25
CA ASP A 273 -26.30 -9.18 -6.73
C ASP A 273 -25.54 -8.71 -7.98
N TYR A 274 -26.26 -8.42 -9.07
CA TYR A 274 -25.67 -7.90 -10.32
C TYR A 274 -26.21 -6.52 -10.67
N SER A 275 -25.40 -5.74 -11.37
CA SER A 275 -25.83 -4.47 -11.98
C SER A 275 -25.63 -4.53 -13.50
N VAL A 276 -26.59 -4.01 -14.25
CA VAL A 276 -26.55 -3.89 -15.71
C VAL A 276 -26.72 -2.43 -16.07
N TYR A 277 -25.74 -1.87 -16.75
CA TYR A 277 -25.69 -0.45 -17.08
C TYR A 277 -25.87 -0.24 -18.58
N PHE A 278 -26.95 0.42 -18.97
CA PHE A 278 -27.22 0.77 -20.36
C PHE A 278 -26.58 2.11 -20.71
N SER A 279 -25.91 2.17 -21.87
CA SER A 279 -25.20 3.37 -22.32
C SER A 279 -26.10 4.43 -22.95
N ALA A 280 -27.37 4.13 -23.20
CA ALA A 280 -28.34 5.03 -23.80
C ALA A 280 -29.64 5.02 -22.99
N TYR A 281 -30.11 6.22 -22.59
CA TYR A 281 -31.37 6.44 -21.92
C TYR A 281 -32.27 7.30 -22.79
N ASN A 282 -33.41 6.75 -23.21
CA ASN A 282 -34.34 7.41 -24.13
C ASN A 282 -35.62 7.92 -23.44
N GLY A 283 -35.70 7.83 -22.11
CA GLY A 283 -36.90 8.15 -21.34
C GLY A 283 -37.20 7.08 -20.29
N ALA A 284 -38.03 7.42 -19.29
CA ALA A 284 -38.30 6.55 -18.15
C ALA A 284 -39.09 5.31 -18.57
N LYS A 285 -40.08 5.50 -19.46
CA LYS A 285 -40.92 4.42 -19.98
C LYS A 285 -40.13 3.46 -20.86
N GLU A 286 -39.31 3.98 -21.76
CA GLU A 286 -38.45 3.19 -22.64
C GLU A 286 -37.40 2.41 -21.83
N PHE A 287 -36.82 3.03 -20.81
CA PHE A 287 -35.89 2.36 -19.90
C PHE A 287 -36.57 1.26 -19.08
N SER A 288 -37.76 1.51 -18.56
CA SER A 288 -38.53 0.52 -17.82
C SER A 288 -38.88 -0.69 -18.68
N ASN A 289 -39.41 -0.46 -19.89
CA ASN A 289 -39.71 -1.54 -20.85
C ASN A 289 -38.45 -2.35 -21.20
N LEU A 290 -37.32 -1.67 -21.46
CA LEU A 290 -36.07 -2.35 -21.77
C LEU A 290 -35.56 -3.19 -20.59
N ALA A 291 -35.61 -2.65 -19.37
CA ALA A 291 -35.22 -3.37 -18.16
C ALA A 291 -36.12 -4.59 -17.93
N GLU A 292 -37.43 -4.45 -18.14
CA GLU A 292 -38.39 -5.56 -18.05
C GLU A 292 -38.10 -6.64 -19.08
N GLU A 293 -37.89 -6.28 -20.35
CA GLU A 293 -37.58 -7.25 -21.40
C GLU A 293 -36.25 -7.98 -21.13
N CYS A 294 -35.22 -7.26 -20.67
CA CYS A 294 -33.96 -7.86 -20.25
C CYS A 294 -34.17 -8.82 -19.07
N TYR A 295 -34.93 -8.42 -18.06
CA TYR A 295 -35.26 -9.26 -16.91
C TYR A 295 -36.00 -10.54 -17.31
N ARG A 296 -37.05 -10.43 -18.14
CA ARG A 296 -37.81 -11.57 -18.69
C ARG A 296 -36.91 -12.51 -19.50
N THR A 297 -35.99 -11.96 -20.29
CA THR A 297 -35.02 -12.74 -21.08
C THR A 297 -34.10 -13.56 -20.15
N LEU A 298 -33.57 -12.93 -19.09
CA LEU A 298 -32.74 -13.62 -18.11
C LEU A 298 -33.51 -14.73 -17.38
N LEU A 299 -34.75 -14.46 -16.95
CA LEU A 299 -35.61 -15.48 -16.33
C LEU A 299 -35.85 -16.67 -17.26
N THR A 300 -36.15 -16.41 -18.54
CA THR A 300 -36.42 -17.46 -19.53
C THR A 300 -35.19 -18.35 -19.79
N SER A 301 -33.98 -17.79 -19.67
CA SER A 301 -32.71 -18.54 -19.78
C SER A 301 -32.37 -19.42 -18.56
N GLY A 302 -33.25 -19.44 -17.54
CA GLY A 302 -32.98 -20.09 -16.27
C GLY A 302 -31.83 -19.44 -15.50
N PHE A 303 -31.57 -18.14 -15.72
CA PHE A 303 -30.64 -17.40 -14.87
C PHE A 303 -31.26 -17.18 -13.49
N CYS A 304 -30.45 -17.27 -12.45
CA CYS A 304 -30.89 -17.10 -11.08
C CYS A 304 -29.88 -16.22 -10.34
N CYS A 305 -30.37 -15.17 -9.68
CA CYS A 305 -29.58 -14.39 -8.75
C CYS A 305 -30.44 -13.96 -7.54
N ARG A 306 -29.90 -13.14 -6.63
CA ARG A 306 -30.69 -12.53 -5.55
C ARG A 306 -31.41 -11.29 -6.07
N THR A 307 -30.65 -10.37 -6.64
CA THR A 307 -31.14 -9.10 -7.15
C THR A 307 -30.38 -8.72 -8.40
N ILE A 308 -31.08 -8.18 -9.39
CA ILE A 308 -30.47 -7.48 -10.52
C ILE A 308 -30.88 -6.02 -10.48
N THR A 309 -29.93 -5.13 -10.72
CA THR A 309 -30.20 -3.70 -10.82
C THR A 309 -29.87 -3.22 -12.21
N PHE A 310 -30.85 -2.62 -12.88
CA PHE A 310 -30.66 -1.95 -14.15
C PHE A 310 -30.44 -0.47 -13.93
N TYR A 311 -29.45 0.10 -14.63
CA TYR A 311 -29.14 1.52 -14.62
C TYR A 311 -29.26 2.10 -16.02
N GLY A 312 -30.01 3.19 -16.14
CA GLY A 312 -30.16 3.96 -17.37
C GLY A 312 -29.40 5.28 -17.26
N GLY A 313 -28.55 5.58 -18.24
CA GLY A 313 -27.72 6.78 -18.22
C GLY A 313 -27.41 7.35 -19.60
N ILE A 314 -26.82 8.55 -19.60
CA ILE A 314 -26.23 9.20 -20.77
C ILE A 314 -24.73 9.35 -20.51
N GLY A 315 -23.90 8.69 -21.32
CA GLY A 315 -22.45 8.67 -21.12
C GLY A 315 -22.07 7.94 -19.83
N THR A 316 -21.40 8.63 -18.90
CA THR A 316 -20.98 8.08 -17.60
C THR A 316 -21.94 8.39 -16.44
N ARG A 317 -23.04 9.13 -16.71
CA ARG A 317 -24.01 9.52 -15.68
C ARG A 317 -25.26 8.65 -15.75
N TYR A 318 -25.52 7.87 -14.70
CA TYR A 318 -26.75 7.09 -14.53
C TYR A 318 -27.79 7.91 -13.78
N ILE A 319 -28.93 8.09 -14.41
CA ILE A 319 -30.02 8.96 -13.94
C ILE A 319 -31.28 8.17 -13.57
N ALA A 320 -31.36 6.90 -13.97
CA ALA A 320 -32.44 6.00 -13.63
C ALA A 320 -31.91 4.67 -13.09
N LYS A 321 -32.64 4.06 -12.17
CA LYS A 321 -32.30 2.81 -11.51
C LYS A 321 -33.56 1.97 -11.26
N ILE A 322 -33.55 0.70 -11.65
CA ILE A 322 -34.59 -0.29 -11.32
C ILE A 322 -33.90 -1.48 -10.67
N SER A 323 -34.32 -1.87 -9.48
CA SER A 323 -33.77 -3.04 -8.77
C SER A 323 -34.86 -4.08 -8.61
N VAL A 324 -34.59 -5.30 -9.09
CA VAL A 324 -35.57 -6.39 -9.14
C VAL A 324 -35.03 -7.60 -8.36
N PRO A 325 -35.72 -8.07 -7.31
CA PRO A 325 -35.39 -9.35 -6.68
C PRO A 325 -35.77 -10.48 -7.63
N PHE A 326 -34.87 -11.44 -7.85
CA PHE A 326 -35.15 -12.59 -8.73
C PHE A 326 -36.16 -13.59 -8.11
N ASN A 327 -36.60 -13.35 -6.87
CA ASN A 327 -37.54 -14.19 -6.11
C ASN A 327 -38.96 -13.57 -5.96
N SER A 328 -39.22 -12.33 -6.37
CA SER A 328 -40.58 -11.76 -6.32
C SER A 328 -41.25 -11.83 -7.69
N MET A 329 -42.36 -12.59 -7.74
CA MET A 329 -43.24 -12.65 -8.91
C MET A 329 -43.69 -11.24 -9.31
N THR A 330 -43.55 -10.93 -10.60
CA THR A 330 -44.33 -10.05 -11.51
C THR A 330 -45.26 -8.93 -10.98
N LYS A 331 -45.85 -9.01 -9.79
CA LYS A 331 -46.75 -7.99 -9.22
C LYS A 331 -46.06 -6.71 -8.73
N GLU A 332 -44.78 -6.76 -8.37
CA GLU A 332 -44.07 -5.57 -7.86
C GLU A 332 -43.57 -4.63 -8.96
N LEU A 333 -43.38 -5.13 -10.18
CA LEU A 333 -42.87 -4.31 -11.30
C LEU A 333 -43.90 -3.27 -11.73
N ASP A 334 -45.17 -3.68 -11.90
CA ASP A 334 -46.26 -2.77 -12.28
C ASP A 334 -46.48 -1.64 -11.25
N SER A 335 -46.39 -1.96 -9.96
CA SER A 335 -46.45 -0.96 -8.88
C SER A 335 -45.22 -0.03 -8.82
N PHE A 336 -44.07 -0.48 -9.33
CA PHE A 336 -42.85 0.34 -9.41
C PHE A 336 -42.85 1.26 -10.63
N VAL A 337 -43.44 0.84 -11.75
CA VAL A 337 -43.66 1.70 -12.92
C VAL A 337 -44.64 2.83 -12.61
N GLU A 338 -45.71 2.55 -11.85
CA GLU A 338 -46.61 3.60 -11.33
C GLU A 338 -45.88 4.59 -10.39
N ALA A 339 -44.92 4.13 -9.60
CA ALA A 339 -44.08 5.00 -8.78
C ALA A 339 -43.11 5.85 -9.62
N CYS A 340 -42.67 5.38 -10.79
CA CYS A 340 -41.88 6.15 -11.75
C CYS A 340 -42.72 7.16 -12.56
N ASP A 341 -44.00 6.89 -12.80
CA ASP A 341 -44.94 7.82 -13.45
C ASP A 341 -45.55 8.85 -12.48
N SER A 342 -45.60 8.54 -11.18
CA SER A 342 -46.00 9.49 -10.14
C SER A 342 -44.79 10.33 -9.68
N LYS A 343 -45.00 11.63 -9.45
CA LYS A 343 -43.96 12.64 -9.15
C LYS A 343 -43.26 12.48 -7.77
N HIS A 344 -42.88 11.27 -7.36
CA HIS A 344 -42.10 11.01 -6.15
C HIS A 344 -40.79 10.32 -6.48
N PHE A 345 -39.90 11.13 -7.03
CA PHE A 345 -38.46 10.90 -6.95
C PHE A 345 -38.04 10.68 -5.49
N LEU A 346 -37.59 9.48 -5.15
CA LEU A 346 -36.55 9.35 -4.13
C LEU A 346 -35.23 9.71 -4.80
N TYR A 347 -34.98 11.01 -4.90
CA TYR A 347 -33.63 11.55 -5.01
C TYR A 347 -32.89 11.19 -3.70
N THR A 348 -32.28 10.02 -3.63
CA THR A 348 -31.09 9.89 -2.80
C THR A 348 -29.92 10.37 -3.64
N SER A 349 -29.56 11.65 -3.47
CA SER A 349 -28.23 12.08 -3.81
C SER A 349 -27.23 11.23 -3.03
N LEU A 350 -26.31 10.60 -3.73
CA LEU A 350 -25.01 10.28 -3.17
C LEU A 350 -24.14 11.51 -3.44
N LYS A 351 -23.42 11.95 -2.40
CA LYS A 351 -22.67 13.22 -2.27
C LYS A 351 -22.02 13.76 -3.52
#